data_AF-A0A8J6ILV1-F1
#
_entry.id   AF-A0A8J6ILV1-F1
#
_cell.length_a   1.000
_cell.length_b   1.000
_cell.length_c   1.000
_cell.angle_alpha   90.00
_cell.angle_beta   90.00
_cell.angle_gamma   90.00
#
_symmetry.space_group_name_H-M   'P 1'
#
loop_
_entity.id
_entity.type
_entity.pdbx_description
1 polymer ?
#
loop_
_entity_poly.entity_id
_entity_poly.type
_entity_poly.pdbx_seq_one_letter_code
_entity_poly.pdbx_strand_id
1 'polypeptide(L)' 'MKKVILGSIMFLSGAISVALVLAGSMANEWTVNGRFSSWWNIQQYGLMPIIYIFCGLAVIGLAIAIWGVLDKKN' A
#
# COMPACT_ATOMS: atom_id res chain seq x y z
N MET A 1 -16.06 -17.32 -3.46
CA MET A 1 -14.95 -17.33 -4.47
C MET A 1 -14.75 -15.96 -5.12
N LYS A 2 -15.77 -15.35 -5.76
CA LYS A 2 -15.63 -14.04 -6.44
C LYS A 2 -15.15 -12.90 -5.51
N LYS A 3 -15.69 -12.82 -4.29
CA LYS A 3 -15.29 -11.84 -3.26
C LYS A 3 -13.82 -11.98 -2.83
N VAL A 4 -13.34 -13.22 -2.70
CA VAL A 4 -11.93 -13.52 -2.37
C VAL A 4 -11.00 -12.99 -3.47
N ILE A 5 -11.31 -13.31 -4.73
CA ILE A 5 -10.49 -12.87 -5.86
C ILE A 5 -10.47 -11.34 -5.95
N LEU A 6 -11.62 -10.69 -5.85
CA LEU A 6 -11.72 -9.22 -5.84
C LEU A 6 -10.87 -8.61 -4.71
N GLY A 7 -11.05 -9.09 -3.48
CA GLY A 7 -10.32 -8.61 -2.32
C GLY A 7 -8.81 -8.80 -2.44
N SER A 8 -8.37 -9.96 -2.93
CA SER A 8 -6.95 -10.25 -3.14
C SER A 8 -6.33 -9.35 -4.22
N ILE A 9 -7.01 -9.10 -5.33
CA ILE A 9 -6.53 -8.18 -6.39
C ILE A 9 -6.43 -6.76 -5.84
N MET A 10 -7.44 -6.32 -5.09
CA MET A 10 -7.48 -4.98 -4.50
C MET A 10 -6.39 -4.79 -3.42
N PHE A 11 -6.16 -5.80 -2.59
CA PHE A 11 -5.04 -5.84 -1.64
C PHE A 11 -3.69 -5.75 -2.34
N LEU A 12 -3.47 -6.60 -3.35
CA LEU A 12 -2.22 -6.63 -4.11
C LEU A 12 -1.98 -5.30 -4.83
N SER A 13 -3.00 -4.72 -5.46
CA SER A 13 -2.88 -3.42 -6.11
C SER A 13 -2.46 -2.34 -5.10
N GLY A 14 -3.12 -2.25 -3.94
CA GLY A 14 -2.76 -1.29 -2.90
C GLY A 14 -1.33 -1.49 -2.38
N ALA A 15 -0.94 -2.74 -2.11
CA ALA A 15 0.40 -3.08 -1.63
C ALA A 15 1.50 -2.74 -2.65
N ILE A 16 1.28 -3.07 -3.94
CA ILE A 16 2.22 -2.76 -5.02
C ILE A 16 2.35 -1.24 -5.19
N SER A 17 1.25 -0.49 -5.13
CA SER A 17 1.28 0.97 -5.22
C SER A 17 2.08 1.60 -4.06
N VAL A 18 1.92 1.12 -2.82
CA VAL A 18 2.75 1.57 -1.68
C VAL A 18 4.22 1.23 -1.92
N ALA A 19 4.52 0.02 -2.38
CA ALA A 19 5.89 -0.42 -2.66
C ALA A 19 6.56 0.46 -3.72
N LEU A 20 5.84 0.84 -4.79
CA LEU A 20 6.34 1.73 -5.83
C LEU A 20 6.67 3.13 -5.31
N VAL A 21 5.80 3.71 -4.49
CA VAL A 21 6.06 5.06 -3.91
C VAL A 21 7.27 5.01 -2.99
N LEU A 22 7.39 3.97 -2.16
CA LEU A 22 8.55 3.78 -1.29
C LEU A 22 9.84 3.58 -2.11
N ALA A 23 9.82 2.73 -3.12
CA ALA A 23 10.98 2.50 -3.99
C ALA A 23 11.41 3.79 -4.71
N GLY A 24 10.46 4.54 -5.28
CA GLY A 24 10.73 5.83 -5.91
C GLY A 24 11.34 6.85 -4.94
N SER A 25 10.89 6.88 -3.69
CA SER A 25 11.46 7.77 -2.67
C SER A 25 12.89 7.42 -2.26
N MET A 26 13.31 6.17 -2.46
CA MET A 26 14.66 5.66 -2.19
C MET A 26 15.61 5.79 -3.38
N ALA A 27 15.08 5.96 -4.60
CA ALA A 27 15.90 6.21 -5.79
C ALA A 27 16.58 7.58 -5.75
N ASN A 28 16.10 8.49 -4.91
CA ASN A 28 16.70 9.80 -4.75
C ASN A 28 17.85 9.76 -3.74
N GLU A 29 18.96 10.42 -4.04
CA GLU A 29 20.17 10.45 -3.21
C GLU A 29 20.02 11.32 -1.95
N TRP A 30 18.80 11.83 -1.70
CA TRP A 30 18.52 12.73 -0.60
C TRP A 30 18.72 12.03 0.75
N THR A 31 19.67 12.55 1.53
CA THR A 31 19.99 12.05 2.86
C THR A 31 19.53 13.03 3.95
N VAL A 32 19.06 12.49 5.06
CA VAL A 32 18.73 13.23 6.28
C VAL A 32 19.83 12.93 7.30
N ASN A 33 20.65 13.93 7.63
CA ASN A 33 21.81 13.77 8.51
C ASN A 33 22.76 12.64 8.04
N GLY A 34 22.97 12.51 6.72
CA GLY A 34 23.81 11.46 6.13
C GLY A 34 23.19 10.06 6.10
N ARG A 35 21.92 9.88 6.47
CA ARG A 35 21.18 8.61 6.35
C ARG A 35 20.03 8.71 5.35
N PHE A 36 19.84 7.65 4.56
CA PHE A 36 18.69 7.53 3.68
C PHE A 36 17.39 7.38 4.49
N SER A 37 16.36 8.16 4.13
CA SER A 37 15.04 8.08 4.76
C SER A 37 13.95 8.25 3.71
N SER A 38 13.35 7.12 3.31
CA SER A 38 12.22 7.08 2.38
C SER A 38 11.02 7.85 2.93
N TRP A 39 10.73 7.69 4.22
CA TRP A 39 9.60 8.35 4.87
C TRP A 39 9.70 9.87 4.83
N TRP A 40 10.88 10.42 5.13
CA TRP A 40 11.10 11.86 5.10
C TRP A 40 11.02 12.42 3.68
N ASN A 41 11.58 11.71 2.70
CA ASN A 41 11.47 12.10 1.29
C ASN A 41 10.00 12.18 0.85
N ILE A 42 9.19 11.17 1.18
CA ILE A 42 7.75 11.17 0.85
C ILE A 42 7.01 12.35 1.51
N GLN A 43 7.37 12.71 2.75
CA GLN A 43 6.79 13.88 3.42
C GLN A 43 7.16 15.19 2.72
N GLN A 44 8.43 15.36 2.33
CA GLN A 44 8.89 16.56 1.63
C GLN A 44 8.24 16.70 0.25
N TYR A 45 8.01 15.60 -0.46
CA TYR A 45 7.29 15.61 -1.74
C TYR A 45 5.77 15.78 -1.59
N GLY A 46 5.25 15.84 -0.35
CA GLY A 46 3.80 15.93 -0.11
C GLY A 46 3.03 14.69 -0.54
N LEU A 47 3.71 13.53 -0.67
CA LEU A 47 3.13 12.28 -1.17
C LEU A 47 2.46 11.44 -0.07
N MET A 48 2.48 11.89 1.19
CA MET A 48 1.83 11.18 2.30
C MET A 48 0.34 10.86 2.11
N PRO A 49 -0.49 11.77 1.56
CA PRO A 49 -1.90 11.45 1.28
C PRO A 49 -2.07 10.22 0.36
N ILE A 50 -1.18 10.06 -0.63
CA ILE A 50 -1.22 8.94 -1.56
C ILE A 50 -0.88 7.62 -0.87
N ILE A 51 0.11 7.63 0.04
CA ILE A 51 0.43 6.46 0.88
C ILE A 51 -0.80 6.04 1.69
N TYR A 52 -1.50 6.99 2.33
CA TYR A 52 -2.69 6.67 3.12
C TYR A 52 -3.82 6.08 2.27
N ILE A 53 -4.03 6.61 1.06
CA ILE A 53 -5.03 6.07 0.13
C ILE A 53 -4.69 4.63 -0.27
N PHE A 54 -3.44 4.35 -0.66
CA PHE A 54 -3.04 3.00 -1.07
C PHE A 54 -3.05 2.01 0.08
N CYS A 55 -2.61 2.41 1.28
CA CYS A 55 -2.76 1.60 2.49
C CYS A 55 -4.25 1.34 2.79
N GLY A 56 -5.11 2.35 2.67
CA GLY A 56 -6.55 2.20 2.86
C GLY A 56 -7.15 1.17 1.89
N LEU A 57 -6.80 1.27 0.60
CA LEU A 57 -7.22 0.28 -0.41
C LEU A 57 -6.73 -1.12 -0.08
N ALA A 58 -5.48 -1.26 0.39
CA ALA A 58 -4.94 -2.54 0.79
C ALA A 58 -5.74 -3.16 1.96
N VAL A 59 -6.00 -2.37 3.01
CA VAL A 59 -6.77 -2.81 4.18
C VAL A 59 -8.21 -3.21 3.79
N ILE A 60 -8.88 -2.41 2.95
CA ILE A 60 -10.22 -2.73 2.48
C ILE A 60 -10.22 -4.01 1.63
N GLY A 61 -9.25 -4.15 0.72
CA GLY A 61 -9.08 -5.36 -0.09
C GLY A 61 -8.89 -6.61 0.77
N LEU A 62 -8.06 -6.52 1.81
CA LEU A 62 -7.84 -7.60 2.77
C LEU A 62 -9.14 -7.96 3.52
N ALA A 63 -9.88 -6.96 4.00
CA ALA A 63 -11.16 -7.19 4.69
C ALA A 63 -12.18 -7.90 3.79
N ILE A 64 -12.29 -7.49 2.53
CA ILE A 64 -13.17 -8.12 1.54
C ILE A 64 -12.72 -9.56 1.25
N ALA A 65 -11.40 -9.80 1.15
CA ALA A 65 -10.87 -11.14 0.91
C ALA A 65 -11.22 -12.09 2.08
N ILE A 66 -11.00 -11.64 3.32
CA ILE A 66 -11.32 -12.40 4.54
C ILE A 66 -12.82 -12.68 4.60
N TRP A 67 -13.67 -11.67 4.37
CA TRP A 67 -15.12 -11.89 4.30
C TRP A 67 -15.46 -12.92 3.22
N GLY A 68 -14.91 -12.80 2.02
CA GLY A 68 -15.16 -13.75 0.94
C GLY A 68 -14.80 -15.21 1.27
N VAL A 69 -13.86 -15.44 2.19
CA VAL A 69 -13.50 -16.77 2.71
C VAL A 69 -14.55 -17.26 3.72
N LEU A 70 -14.94 -16.40 4.66
CA LEU A 70 -15.97 -16.73 5.67
C LEU A 70 -17.33 -17.02 5.03
N ASP A 71 -17.70 -16.25 4.01
CA ASP A 71 -18.96 -16.38 3.25
C ASP A 71 -19.02 -17.66 2.42
N LYS A 72 -17.88 -18.30 2.15
CA LYS A 72 -17.83 -19.63 1.50
C LYS A 72 -18.06 -20.77 2.50
N LYS A 73 -17.89 -20.49 3.81
CA LYS A 73 -17.97 -21.49 4.87
C LYS A 73 -19.39 -21.63 5.44
N ASN A 74 -20.22 -20.59 5.29
CA ASN A 74 -21.66 -20.64 5.52
C ASN A 74 -22.39 -21.10 4.25
#